data_AF-K1T4S6-F1
#
_entry.id   AF-K1T4S6-F1
#
_cell.length_a   1.000
_cell.length_b   1.000
_cell.length_c   1.000
_cell.angle_alpha   90.00
_cell.angle_beta   90.00
_cell.angle_gamma   90.00
#
_symmetry.space_group_name_H-M   'P 1'
#
loop_
_entity.id
_entity.type
_entity.pdbx_description
1 polymer ?
#
loop_
_entity_poly.entity_id
_entity_poly.type
_entity_poly.pdbx_seq_one_letter_code
_entity_poly.pdbx_strand_id
1 'polypeptide(L)' 'SAEIRNAVSRVEVPFGVDLRVHFDWHVSNRVILFAEGRNLINRKLYEYLWYPELGAHFTAGVKLNF' A
#
# COMPACT_ATOMS: atom_id res chain seq x y z
N SER A 1 22.51 -38.93 10.14
CA SER A 1 21.76 -38.41 11.29
C SER A 1 21.07 -37.11 10.88
N ALA A 2 19.92 -36.81 11.46
CA ALA A 2 18.80 -36.05 10.89
C ALA A 2 18.98 -34.51 10.75
N GLU A 3 20.20 -34.01 10.57
CA GLU A 3 20.50 -32.57 10.73
C GLU A 3 20.37 -31.74 9.45
N ILE A 4 20.31 -32.36 8.26
CA ILE A 4 20.21 -31.62 6.97
C ILE A 4 18.74 -31.40 6.55
N ARG A 5 17.77 -32.04 7.22
CA ARG A 5 16.36 -32.05 6.77
C ARG A 5 15.45 -30.99 7.40
N ASN A 6 15.93 -30.18 8.35
CA ASN A 6 15.06 -29.32 9.16
C ASN A 6 15.25 -27.80 8.98
N ALA A 7 16.02 -27.36 7.97
CA ALA A 7 16.15 -25.94 7.66
C ALA A 7 15.15 -25.49 6.59
N VAL A 8 13.87 -25.88 6.71
CA VAL A 8 12.81 -25.03 6.14
C VAL A 8 12.69 -23.89 7.13
N SER A 9 13.49 -22.84 6.91
CA SER A 9 13.42 -21.61 7.68
C SER A 9 11.97 -21.16 7.74
N ARG A 10 11.41 -21.11 8.95
CA ARG A 10 10.06 -20.62 9.18
C ARG A 10 10.01 -19.16 8.73
N VAL A 11 9.47 -18.91 7.54
CA VAL A 11 9.24 -17.55 7.06
C VAL A 11 8.00 -17.02 7.77
N GLU A 12 8.21 -16.23 8.82
CA GLU A 12 7.13 -15.49 9.46
C GLU A 12 6.76 -14.30 8.57
N VAL A 13 5.64 -14.42 7.87
CA VAL A 13 5.08 -13.33 7.07
C VAL A 13 4.19 -12.50 7.97
N PRO A 14 4.56 -11.25 8.32
CA PRO A 14 3.70 -10.39 9.12
C PRO A 14 2.46 -10.04 8.30
N PHE A 15 1.27 -10.27 8.86
CA PHE A 15 0.03 -9.76 8.29
C PHE A 15 -0.19 -8.32 8.78
N GLY A 16 -0.66 -7.45 7.88
CA GLY A 16 -0.93 -6.05 8.17
C GLY A 16 -2.25 -5.61 7.54
N VAL A 17 -2.86 -4.58 8.11
CA VAL A 17 -4.05 -3.93 7.56
C VAL A 17 -3.62 -2.61 6.94
N ASP A 18 -4.10 -2.31 5.74
CA ASP A 18 -3.96 -1.00 5.09
C ASP A 18 -5.29 -0.23 5.25
N LEU A 19 -5.22 0.96 5.85
CA LEU A 19 -6.34 1.90 5.80
C LEU A 19 -6.09 2.87 4.65
N ARG A 20 -6.95 2.79 3.63
CA ARG A 20 -6.88 3.60 2.42
C ARG A 20 -8.12 4.47 2.28
N VAL A 21 -7.90 5.72 1.89
CA VAL A 21 -8.97 6.68 1.57
C VAL A 21 -8.74 7.20 0.17
N HIS A 22 -9.79 7.19 -0.65
CA HIS A 22 -9.78 7.74 -1.98
C HIS A 22 -10.91 8.74 -2.12
N PHE A 23 -10.62 9.89 -2.72
CA PHE A 23 -11.58 10.95 -2.95
C PHE A 23 -11.43 11.50 -4.37
N ASP A 24 -12.55 11.55 -5.10
CA ASP A 24 -12.66 12.18 -6.41
C ASP A 24 -13.67 13.34 -6.33
N TRP A 25 -13.21 14.56 -6.61
CA TRP A 25 -14.04 15.76 -6.68
C TRP A 25 -14.24 16.16 -8.13
N HIS A 26 -15.47 16.06 -8.61
CA HIS A 26 -15.87 16.58 -9.92
C HIS A 26 -16.06 18.10 -9.84
N VAL A 27 -15.07 18.86 -10.30
CA VAL A 27 -15.14 20.33 -10.35
C VAL A 27 -15.96 20.79 -11.54
N SER A 28 -15.89 20.04 -12.64
CA SER A 28 -16.72 20.20 -13.83
C SER A 28 -16.83 18.88 -14.58
N ASN A 29 -17.62 18.83 -15.66
CA ASN A 29 -17.69 17.65 -16.54
C ASN A 29 -16.33 17.23 -17.14
N ARG A 30 -15.34 18.12 -17.12
CA ARG A 30 -14.00 17.89 -17.72
C ARG A 30 -12.86 17.86 -16.72
N VAL A 31 -13.08 18.31 -15.48
CA VAL A 31 -12.01 18.47 -14.49
C VAL A 31 -12.41 17.76 -13.22
N ILE A 32 -11.60 16.77 -12.84
CA ILE A 32 -11.77 16.01 -11.60
C ILE A 32 -10.47 16.16 -10.80
N LEU A 33 -10.58 16.58 -9.54
CA LEU A 33 -9.47 16.52 -8.59
C LEU A 33 -9.51 15.17 -7.90
N PHE A 34 -8.37 14.52 -7.72
CA PHE A 34 -8.31 13.28 -6.96
C PHE A 34 -7.28 13.39 -5.84
N ALA A 35 -7.56 12.65 -4.77
CA ALA A 35 -6.77 12.56 -3.58
C ALA A 35 -6.81 11.12 -3.06
N GLU A 36 -5.65 10.49 -2.89
CA GLU A 36 -5.49 9.15 -2.36
C GLU A 36 -4.56 9.20 -1.15
N GLY A 37 -5.04 8.72 0.00
CA GLY A 37 -4.24 8.47 1.19
C GLY A 37 -4.07 6.97 1.40
N ARG A 38 -2.82 6.50 1.47
CA ARG A 38 -2.46 5.10 1.69
C ARG A 38 -1.72 4.92 3.00
N ASN A 39 -1.84 3.74 3.60
CA ASN A 39 -1.17 3.37 4.82
C ASN A 39 -1.38 4.39 5.94
N LEU A 40 -2.62 4.89 6.10
CA LEU A 40 -2.93 5.99 7.01
C LEU A 40 -2.69 5.64 8.50
N ILE A 41 -2.60 4.36 8.82
CA ILE A 41 -2.23 3.86 10.15
C ILE A 41 -0.72 3.60 10.32
N ASN A 42 0.09 4.05 9.36
CA ASN A 42 1.55 3.98 9.33
C ASN A 42 2.12 2.60 9.72
N ARG A 43 1.59 1.55 9.08
CA ARG A 43 2.02 0.17 9.30
C ARG A 43 3.12 -0.22 8.32
N LYS A 44 4.02 -1.09 8.76
CA LYS A 44 5.03 -1.69 7.89
C LYS A 44 4.37 -2.81 7.09
N LEU A 45 3.81 -2.43 5.94
CA LEU A 45 3.20 -3.34 4.98
C LEU A 45 4.28 -3.87 4.04
N TYR A 46 4.07 -5.07 3.52
CA TYR A 46 5.02 -5.74 2.64
C TYR A 46 4.28 -6.24 1.41
N GLU A 47 4.53 -5.63 0.26
CA GLU A 47 4.06 -6.15 -1.04
C GLU A 47 4.92 -7.36 -1.46
N TYR A 48 6.21 -7.32 -1.13
CA TYR A 48 7.16 -8.43 -1.30
C TYR A 48 7.94 -8.69 -0.02
N LEU A 49 8.34 -9.96 0.17
CA LEU A 49 9.26 -10.35 1.24
C LEU A 49 10.49 -9.44 1.24
N TRP A 50 10.79 -8.80 2.37
CA TRP A 50 11.92 -7.88 2.59
C TRP A 50 11.84 -6.49 1.96
N TYR A 51 10.82 -6.19 1.17
CA TYR A 51 10.60 -4.86 0.60
C TYR A 51 9.37 -4.21 1.23
N PRO A 52 9.55 -3.36 2.26
CA PRO A 52 8.43 -2.68 2.88
C PRO A 52 7.85 -1.63 1.93
N GLU A 53 6.52 -1.53 1.91
CA GLU A 53 5.83 -0.41 1.29
C GLU A 53 6.17 0.91 2.00
N LEU A 54 5.93 2.03 1.29
CA LEU A 54 6.00 3.36 1.88
C LEU A 54 5.08 3.44 3.11
N GLY A 55 5.52 4.19 4.13
CA GLY A 55 4.72 4.54 5.32
C GLY A 55 3.44 5.31 4.96
N ALA A 56 2.83 5.99 5.92
CA ALA A 56 1.69 6.85 5.62
C ALA A 56 2.05 7.86 4.51
N HIS A 57 1.33 7.81 3.38
CA HIS A 57 1.59 8.67 2.23
C HIS A 57 0.31 9.11 1.54
N PHE A 58 0.41 10.21 0.80
CA PHE A 58 -0.70 10.83 0.12
C PHE A 58 -0.29 11.26 -1.28
N THR A 59 -1.19 11.04 -2.24
CA THR A 59 -1.05 11.47 -3.63
C THR A 59 -2.27 12.29 -4.02
N ALA A 60 -2.06 13.40 -4.71
CA ALA A 60 -3.14 14.17 -5.29
C ALA A 60 -2.81 14.59 -6.71
N GLY A 61 -3.86 14.83 -7.50
CA GLY A 61 -3.69 15.29 -8.87
C GLY A 61 -4.99 15.73 -9.51
N VAL A 62 -4.89 16.04 -10.80
CA VAL A 62 -6.00 16.51 -11.63
C VAL A 62 -6.17 15.56 -12.81
N LYS A 63 -7.39 15.10 -13.04
CA LYS A 63 -7.80 14.37 -14.24
C LYS A 63 -8.52 15.36 -15.15
N LEU A 64 -8.05 15.47 -16.39
CA LEU A 64 -8.63 16.32 -17.44
C LEU A 64 -9.21 15.43 -18.53
N ASN A 65 -10.48 15.63 -18.87
CA ASN A 65 -11.15 14.96 -19.99
C ASN A 65 -11.35 15.97 -21.13
N PHE A 66 -10.76 15.68 -22.29
CA PHE A 66 -10.79 16.49 -23.50
C PHE A 66 -11.73 15.90 -24.54
#